data_AF-A0A7Y1Q7J1-F1
#
_entry.id   AF-A0A7Y1Q7J1-F1
#
_cell.length_a   1.000
_cell.length_b   1.000
_cell.length_c   1.000
_cell.angle_alpha   90.00
_cell.angle_beta   90.00
_cell.angle_gamma   90.00
#
_symmetry.space_group_name_H-M   'P 1'
#
loop_
_entity.id
_entity.type
_entity.pdbx_description
1 polymer ?
#
loop_
_entity_poly.entity_id
_entity_poly.type
_entity_poly.pdbx_seq_one_letter_code
_entity_poly.pdbx_strand_id
1 'polypeptide(L)'
;MGESEALDSAIQVVREILKRPRLSDAIFSRDGDITRDSLSAAAQALQGNSSANVFSQDPFHAQGNAQVVEALQSEFPNLRDKAMDRTYLFEPYQYLEIAKLRVVMQDPYEVDQQGEPVVDTSTGMPKSKYSELCVYTAKNIIERPGLLPSLERASGARLFGPPHKEGWLSNKNLERWREQDDARKTR
;
A
#
# COMPACT_ATOMS: atom_id res chain seq x y z
N MET A 1 -27.77 -27.73 -17.16
CA MET A 1 -26.57 -27.49 -16.34
C MET A 1 -27.07 -27.14 -14.95
N GLY A 2 -26.76 -27.98 -13.98
CA GLY A 2 -27.42 -27.99 -12.67
C GLY A 2 -26.81 -26.98 -11.71
N GLU A 3 -27.61 -26.48 -10.76
CA GLU A 3 -27.19 -25.51 -9.72
C GLU A 3 -25.94 -25.97 -8.94
N SER A 4 -25.72 -27.30 -8.81
CA SER A 4 -24.55 -27.88 -8.17
C SER A 4 -23.23 -27.63 -8.92
N GLU A 5 -23.23 -27.73 -10.26
CA GLU A 5 -22.03 -27.49 -11.07
C GLU A 5 -21.63 -25.99 -11.05
N ALA A 6 -22.62 -25.11 -11.02
CA ALA A 6 -22.41 -23.67 -10.87
C ALA A 6 -21.83 -23.33 -9.49
N LEU A 7 -22.32 -23.98 -8.43
CA LEU A 7 -21.79 -23.80 -7.08
C LEU A 7 -20.35 -24.30 -6.95
N ASP A 8 -20.04 -25.49 -7.46
CA ASP A 8 -18.68 -26.06 -7.44
C ASP A 8 -17.69 -25.18 -8.22
N SER A 9 -18.12 -24.67 -9.39
CA SER A 9 -17.32 -23.72 -10.17
C SER A 9 -17.05 -22.43 -9.39
N ALA A 10 -18.07 -21.89 -8.70
CA ALA A 10 -17.90 -20.70 -7.87
C ALA A 10 -16.94 -20.95 -6.69
N ILE A 11 -17.05 -22.09 -6.00
CA ILE A 11 -16.15 -22.46 -4.91
C ILE A 11 -14.71 -22.56 -5.40
N GLN A 12 -14.49 -23.15 -6.58
CA GLN A 12 -13.15 -23.27 -7.15
C GLN A 12 -12.54 -21.90 -7.47
N VAL A 13 -13.33 -20.98 -8.05
CA VAL A 13 -12.92 -19.59 -8.30
C VAL A 13 -12.56 -18.89 -7.00
N VAL A 14 -13.39 -19.01 -5.97
CA VAL A 14 -13.13 -18.41 -4.64
C VAL A 14 -11.85 -18.96 -4.03
N ARG A 15 -11.61 -20.28 -4.08
CA ARG A 15 -10.36 -20.88 -3.60
C ARG A 15 -9.13 -20.32 -4.30
N GLU A 16 -9.20 -20.14 -5.62
CA GLU A 16 -8.10 -19.56 -6.38
C GLU A 16 -7.88 -18.08 -6.10
N ILE A 17 -8.94 -17.33 -5.77
CA ILE A 17 -8.85 -15.94 -5.30
C ILE A 17 -8.15 -15.87 -3.94
N LEU A 18 -8.53 -16.73 -2.99
CA LEU A 18 -7.94 -16.74 -1.65
C LEU A 18 -6.45 -17.10 -1.64
N LYS A 19 -5.99 -17.87 -2.63
CA LYS A 19 -4.55 -18.16 -2.85
C LYS A 19 -3.77 -16.97 -3.40
N ARG A 20 -4.43 -15.85 -3.72
CA ARG A 20 -3.84 -14.66 -4.35
C ARG A 20 -4.14 -13.44 -3.48
N PRO A 21 -3.36 -13.19 -2.40
CA PRO A 21 -3.65 -12.12 -1.43
C PRO A 21 -3.90 -10.76 -2.07
N ARG A 22 -3.08 -10.37 -3.06
CA ARG A 22 -3.24 -9.12 -3.82
C ARG A 22 -4.57 -9.04 -4.59
N LEU A 23 -5.04 -10.16 -5.14
CA LEU A 23 -6.34 -10.23 -5.82
C LEU A 23 -7.46 -10.17 -4.80
N SER A 24 -7.37 -10.96 -3.72
CA SER A 24 -8.32 -10.93 -2.61
C SER A 24 -8.52 -9.52 -2.08
N ASP A 25 -7.43 -8.78 -1.84
CA ASP A 25 -7.52 -7.41 -1.33
C ASP A 25 -8.09 -6.41 -2.35
N ALA A 26 -7.89 -6.65 -3.65
CA ALA A 26 -8.35 -5.75 -4.71
C ALA A 26 -9.85 -5.88 -5.03
N ILE A 27 -10.43 -7.07 -4.84
CA ILE A 27 -11.85 -7.31 -5.16
C ILE A 27 -12.82 -6.75 -4.12
N PHE A 28 -12.32 -6.43 -2.92
CA PHE A 28 -13.12 -5.75 -1.92
C PHE A 28 -13.32 -4.28 -2.31
N SER A 29 -14.56 -3.83 -2.19
CA SER A 29 -14.91 -2.43 -2.33
C SER A 29 -14.36 -1.62 -1.17
N ARG A 30 -14.56 -0.31 -1.27
CA ARG A 30 -14.14 0.67 -0.26
C ARG A 30 -14.73 0.39 1.13
N ASP A 31 -15.87 -0.29 1.20
CA ASP A 31 -16.62 -0.60 2.42
C ASP A 31 -16.40 -2.05 2.91
N GLY A 32 -15.56 -2.82 2.20
CA GLY A 32 -15.26 -4.21 2.55
C GLY A 32 -16.18 -5.25 1.92
N ASP A 33 -17.16 -4.83 1.11
CA ASP A 33 -18.06 -5.73 0.36
C ASP A 33 -17.51 -6.02 -1.04
N ILE A 34 -17.81 -7.17 -1.62
CA ILE A 34 -17.53 -7.43 -3.04
C ILE A 34 -18.65 -6.82 -3.88
N THR A 35 -18.30 -5.86 -4.74
CA THR A 35 -19.24 -5.14 -5.61
C THR A 35 -18.84 -5.34 -7.08
N ARG A 36 -19.78 -5.07 -8.01
CA ARG A 36 -19.46 -5.08 -9.45
C ARG A 36 -18.31 -4.13 -9.77
N ASP A 37 -18.30 -2.95 -9.17
CA ASP A 37 -17.29 -1.92 -9.44
C ASP A 37 -15.92 -2.30 -8.88
N SER A 38 -15.87 -2.91 -7.69
CA SER A 38 -14.61 -3.41 -7.12
C SER A 38 -14.04 -4.58 -7.93
N LEU A 39 -14.90 -5.47 -8.43
CA LEU A 39 -14.49 -6.52 -9.36
C LEU A 39 -13.96 -5.95 -10.69
N SER A 40 -14.64 -4.94 -11.24
CA SER A 40 -14.20 -4.29 -12.49
C SER A 40 -12.87 -3.56 -12.31
N ALA A 41 -12.70 -2.84 -11.20
CA ALA A 41 -11.44 -2.18 -10.87
C ALA A 41 -10.29 -3.19 -10.66
N ALA A 42 -10.55 -4.29 -9.94
CA ALA A 42 -9.58 -5.37 -9.76
C ALA A 42 -9.17 -5.98 -11.10
N ALA A 43 -10.13 -6.24 -12.00
CA ALA A 43 -9.86 -6.80 -13.32
C ALA A 43 -9.03 -5.86 -14.22
N GLN A 44 -9.23 -4.55 -14.11
CA GLN A 44 -8.45 -3.55 -14.88
C GLN A 44 -7.02 -3.37 -14.34
N ALA A 45 -6.85 -3.41 -13.02
CA ALA A 45 -5.58 -3.11 -12.37
C ALA A 45 -4.66 -4.33 -12.21
N LEU A 46 -5.22 -5.53 -12.15
CA LEU A 46 -4.47 -6.78 -12.07
C LEU A 46 -4.33 -7.39 -13.46
N GLN A 47 -3.57 -6.71 -14.34
CA GLN A 47 -3.30 -7.23 -15.68
C GLN A 47 -2.29 -8.38 -15.60
N GLY A 48 -2.72 -9.57 -16.03
CA GLY A 48 -1.88 -10.76 -16.13
C GLY A 48 -2.20 -11.86 -15.10
N ASN A 49 -1.59 -13.03 -15.29
CA ASN A 49 -1.70 -14.14 -14.35
C ASN A 49 -0.98 -13.77 -13.06
N SER A 50 -1.70 -13.16 -12.13
CA SER A 50 -1.29 -12.86 -10.75
C SER A 50 -1.11 -14.13 -9.92
N SER A 51 -0.48 -15.14 -10.50
CA SER A 51 -0.01 -16.34 -9.82
C SER A 51 1.13 -15.93 -8.91
N ALA A 52 1.03 -16.29 -7.63
CA ALA A 52 2.12 -16.11 -6.67
C ALA A 52 3.43 -16.81 -7.09
N ASN A 53 3.39 -17.70 -8.09
CA ASN A 53 4.51 -18.49 -8.56
C ASN A 53 5.22 -17.88 -9.79
N VAL A 54 4.81 -16.70 -10.27
CA VAL A 54 5.49 -16.00 -11.37
C VAL A 54 6.54 -15.06 -10.78
N PHE A 55 7.76 -15.12 -11.33
CA PHE A 55 8.84 -14.21 -10.93
C PHE A 55 8.44 -12.75 -11.18
N SER A 56 8.68 -11.90 -10.19
CA SER A 56 8.46 -10.46 -10.26
C SER A 56 9.54 -9.74 -9.47
N GLN A 57 9.98 -8.58 -9.97
CA GLN A 57 10.91 -7.71 -9.26
C GLN A 57 10.25 -6.98 -8.08
N ASP A 58 8.92 -6.78 -8.12
CA ASP A 58 8.16 -6.23 -7.00
C ASP A 58 8.12 -7.25 -5.84
N PRO A 59 8.74 -6.97 -4.67
CA PRO A 59 8.76 -7.88 -3.53
C PRO A 59 7.36 -8.14 -2.95
N PHE A 60 6.38 -7.27 -3.25
CA PHE A 60 5.01 -7.40 -2.79
C PHE A 60 4.10 -8.12 -3.78
N HIS A 61 4.62 -8.65 -4.91
CA HIS A 61 3.78 -9.21 -5.98
C HIS A 61 2.83 -10.33 -5.50
N ALA A 62 3.30 -11.17 -4.58
CA ALA A 62 2.55 -12.26 -3.97
C ALA A 62 1.95 -11.89 -2.60
N GLN A 63 2.17 -10.67 -2.13
CA GLN A 63 1.81 -10.22 -0.79
C GLN A 63 0.55 -9.33 -0.81
N GLY A 64 -0.18 -9.36 0.30
CA GLY A 64 -1.36 -8.54 0.52
C GLY A 64 -1.03 -7.11 0.93
N ASN A 65 -2.07 -6.29 1.10
CA ASN A 65 -1.98 -4.91 1.50
C ASN A 65 -1.39 -4.75 2.90
N ALA A 66 -1.64 -5.70 3.80
CA ALA A 66 -1.09 -5.69 5.15
C ALA A 66 0.44 -5.65 5.16
N GLN A 67 1.10 -6.44 4.32
CA GLN A 67 2.57 -6.45 4.22
C GLN A 67 3.11 -5.15 3.62
N VAL A 68 2.41 -4.56 2.64
CA VAL A 68 2.78 -3.25 2.07
C VAL A 68 2.67 -2.16 3.13
N VAL A 69 1.60 -2.17 3.94
CA VAL A 69 1.40 -1.18 5.00
C VAL A 69 2.43 -1.35 6.12
N GLU A 70 2.80 -2.57 6.46
CA GLU A 70 3.88 -2.85 7.42
C GLU A 70 5.24 -2.35 6.92
N ALA A 71 5.56 -2.55 5.64
CA ALA A 71 6.75 -1.97 5.04
C ALA A 71 6.72 -0.44 5.02
N LEU A 72 5.55 0.18 4.81
CA LEU A 72 5.41 1.63 4.93
C LEU A 72 5.63 2.10 6.37
N GLN A 73 5.18 1.33 7.37
CA GLN A 73 5.41 1.64 8.78
C GLN A 73 6.91 1.60 9.13
N SER A 74 7.66 0.62 8.61
CA SER A 74 9.12 0.54 8.85
C SER A 74 9.89 1.66 8.16
N GLU A 75 9.47 2.10 6.98
CA GLU A 75 10.09 3.23 6.25
C GLU A 75 9.58 4.61 6.72
N PHE A 76 8.53 4.66 7.54
CA PHE A 76 7.92 5.90 8.00
C PHE A 76 8.93 6.90 8.62
N PRO A 77 9.88 6.47 9.48
CA PRO A 77 10.87 7.38 10.05
C PRO A 77 11.78 8.06 9.02
N ASN A 78 12.04 7.39 7.89
CA ASN A 78 12.89 7.87 6.78
C ASN A 78 12.09 8.80 5.85
N LEU A 79 10.80 8.51 5.68
CA LEU A 79 9.93 9.20 4.74
C LEU A 79 9.15 10.36 5.34
N ARG A 80 8.90 10.39 6.65
CA ARG A 80 8.11 11.46 7.28
C ARG A 80 8.72 12.84 7.13
N ASP A 81 7.87 13.85 7.22
CA ASP A 81 8.27 15.23 7.41
C ASP A 81 8.40 15.53 8.92
N LYS A 82 9.63 15.67 9.40
CA LYS A 82 9.92 15.94 10.81
C LYS A 82 9.39 17.32 11.27
N ALA A 83 9.26 18.30 10.37
CA ALA A 83 8.68 19.59 10.72
C ALA A 83 7.18 19.51 11.01
N MET A 84 6.53 18.46 10.51
CA MET A 84 5.11 18.18 10.71
C MET A 84 4.82 17.34 11.96
N ASP A 85 5.83 16.80 12.64
CA ASP A 85 5.62 16.00 13.84
C ASP A 85 4.93 16.81 14.95
N ARG A 86 3.96 16.20 15.60
CA ARG A 86 3.23 16.78 16.74
C ARG A 86 3.14 15.76 17.87
N THR A 87 3.02 16.25 19.09
CA THR A 87 2.67 15.42 20.24
C THR A 87 1.28 15.84 20.73
N TYR A 88 0.37 14.89 20.85
CA TYR A 88 -0.98 15.13 21.36
C TYR A 88 -1.34 14.08 22.40
N LEU A 89 -1.75 14.51 23.60
CA LEU A 89 -2.03 13.62 24.74
C LEU A 89 -0.90 12.60 24.97
N PHE A 90 0.36 13.05 24.94
CA PHE A 90 1.57 12.23 25.09
C PHE A 90 1.84 11.22 23.97
N GLU A 91 1.02 11.17 22.92
CA GLU A 91 1.26 10.31 21.76
C GLU A 91 1.93 11.08 20.60
N PRO A 92 2.91 10.48 19.92
CA PRO A 92 3.50 11.06 18.72
C PRO A 92 2.57 10.91 17.51
N TYR A 93 2.35 12.03 16.83
CA TYR A 93 1.68 12.13 15.54
C TYR A 93 2.70 12.56 14.51
N GLN A 94 3.04 11.65 13.61
CA GLN A 94 4.03 11.83 12.57
C GLN A 94 3.31 11.81 11.23
N TYR A 95 3.79 12.62 10.28
CA TYR A 95 3.10 12.79 9.01
C TYR A 95 4.04 12.56 7.82
N LEU A 96 3.48 11.91 6.81
CA LEU A 96 4.10 11.62 5.53
C LEU A 96 3.22 12.22 4.43
N GLU A 97 3.83 13.04 3.56
CA GLU A 97 3.12 13.60 2.42
C GLU A 97 2.94 12.55 1.31
N ILE A 98 1.72 12.43 0.78
CA ILE A 98 1.43 11.52 -0.33
C ILE A 98 2.21 11.93 -1.59
N ALA A 99 2.43 13.23 -1.80
CA ALA A 99 3.27 13.73 -2.90
C ALA A 99 4.71 13.20 -2.81
N LYS A 100 5.27 13.08 -1.60
CA LYS A 100 6.59 12.47 -1.39
C LYS A 100 6.62 11.01 -1.82
N LEU A 101 5.57 10.23 -1.54
CA LEU A 101 5.46 8.85 -2.03
C LEU A 101 5.43 8.79 -3.57
N ARG A 102 4.74 9.73 -4.23
CA ARG A 102 4.74 9.83 -5.70
C ARG A 102 6.12 10.15 -6.28
N VAL A 103 6.96 10.88 -5.54
CA VAL A 103 8.37 11.10 -5.94
C VAL A 103 9.20 9.86 -5.69
N VAL A 104 9.08 9.22 -4.52
CA VAL A 104 9.83 8.01 -4.16
C VAL A 104 9.59 6.88 -5.17
N MET A 105 8.36 6.67 -5.62
CA MET A 105 8.04 5.61 -6.58
C MET A 105 8.66 5.81 -7.98
N GLN A 106 9.16 7.02 -8.30
CA GLN A 106 9.89 7.28 -9.54
C GLN A 106 11.37 6.86 -9.46
N ASP A 107 11.82 6.35 -8.31
CA ASP A 107 13.20 5.96 -8.05
C ASP A 107 14.22 7.04 -8.43
N PRO A 108 14.14 8.23 -7.81
CA PRO A 108 15.08 9.30 -8.12
C PRO A 108 16.49 8.94 -7.64
N TYR A 109 17.49 9.41 -8.37
CA TYR A 109 18.87 9.33 -7.93
C TYR A 109 19.16 10.30 -6.77
N GLU A 110 20.14 9.94 -5.95
CA GLU A 110 20.75 10.84 -4.99
C GLU A 110 21.47 11.96 -5.77
N VAL A 111 21.27 13.21 -5.35
CA VAL A 111 21.90 14.38 -5.99
C VAL A 111 22.75 15.11 -4.97
N ASP A 112 23.85 15.70 -5.43
CA ASP A 112 24.73 16.52 -4.61
C ASP A 112 24.16 17.94 -4.37
N GLN A 113 24.97 18.83 -3.81
CA GLN A 113 24.57 20.21 -3.52
C GLN A 113 24.34 21.06 -4.78
N GLN A 114 24.89 20.63 -5.91
CA GLN A 114 24.78 21.25 -7.23
C GLN A 114 23.59 20.69 -8.02
N GLY A 115 22.98 19.61 -7.54
CA GLY A 115 21.87 18.91 -8.20
C GLY A 115 22.32 17.82 -9.16
N GLU A 116 23.61 17.49 -9.19
CA GLU A 116 24.16 16.45 -10.06
C GLU A 116 24.04 15.06 -9.41
N PRO A 117 23.74 13.99 -10.19
CA PRO A 117 23.62 12.64 -9.63
C PRO A 117 24.92 12.18 -8.98
N VAL A 118 24.81 11.71 -7.73
CA VAL A 118 25.92 11.09 -7.00
C VAL A 118 26.19 9.71 -7.63
N VAL A 119 27.43 9.45 -8.00
CA VAL A 119 27.84 8.18 -8.62
C VAL A 119 28.31 7.19 -7.57
N ASP A 120 27.85 5.95 -7.64
CA ASP A 120 28.38 4.83 -6.86
C ASP A 120 29.76 4.44 -7.39
N THR A 121 30.79 4.60 -6.55
CA THR A 121 32.18 4.32 -6.93
C THR A 121 32.46 2.87 -7.30
N SER A 122 31.62 1.92 -6.87
CA SER A 122 31.78 0.50 -7.15
C SER A 122 31.23 0.07 -8.51
N THR A 123 30.19 0.77 -9.00
CA THR A 123 29.50 0.42 -10.26
C THR A 123 29.70 1.46 -11.36
N GLY A 124 30.04 2.70 -11.01
CA GLY A 124 30.07 3.84 -11.92
C GLY A 124 28.68 4.36 -12.31
N MET A 125 27.61 3.84 -11.70
CA MET A 125 26.22 4.21 -11.98
C MET A 125 25.70 5.27 -10.99
N PRO A 126 24.70 6.08 -11.37
CA PRO A 126 24.00 6.95 -10.42
C PRO A 126 23.42 6.15 -9.26
N LYS A 127 23.65 6.64 -8.04
CA LYS A 127 23.20 6.00 -6.80
C LYS A 127 21.74 6.33 -6.56
N SER A 128 20.90 5.31 -6.32
CA SER A 128 19.50 5.52 -5.95
C SER A 128 19.38 6.25 -4.61
N LYS A 129 18.44 7.20 -4.52
CA LYS A 129 18.18 7.98 -3.30
C LYS A 129 17.49 7.16 -2.23
N TYR A 130 16.72 6.15 -2.64
CA TYR A 130 15.94 5.29 -1.76
C TYR A 130 16.32 3.82 -1.99
N SER A 131 16.08 2.97 -0.99
CA SER A 131 16.19 1.53 -1.18
C SER A 131 15.14 1.03 -2.16
N GLU A 132 15.43 -0.06 -2.87
CA GLU A 132 14.48 -0.70 -3.77
C GLU A 132 13.17 -1.07 -3.04
N LEU A 133 13.28 -1.58 -1.80
CA LEU A 133 12.12 -1.88 -0.95
C LEU A 133 11.25 -0.63 -0.71
N CYS A 134 11.86 0.52 -0.42
CA CYS A 134 11.15 1.78 -0.20
C CYS A 134 10.43 2.24 -1.48
N VAL A 135 11.08 2.12 -2.64
CA VAL A 135 10.49 2.44 -3.96
C VAL A 135 9.27 1.57 -4.22
N TYR A 136 9.38 0.25 -4.08
CA TYR A 136 8.25 -0.66 -4.30
C TYR A 136 7.15 -0.52 -3.25
N THR A 137 7.49 -0.16 -2.02
CA THR A 137 6.50 0.17 -0.98
C THR A 137 5.68 1.38 -1.41
N ALA A 138 6.33 2.48 -1.82
CA ALA A 138 5.65 3.67 -2.32
C ALA A 138 4.79 3.37 -3.55
N LYS A 139 5.34 2.62 -4.52
CA LYS A 139 4.63 2.18 -5.72
C LYS A 139 3.36 1.42 -5.38
N ASN A 140 3.45 0.41 -4.51
CA ASN A 140 2.30 -0.39 -4.12
C ASN A 140 1.27 0.41 -3.30
N ILE A 141 1.68 1.37 -2.48
CA ILE A 141 0.74 2.27 -1.78
C ILE A 141 -0.06 3.11 -2.78
N ILE A 142 0.60 3.68 -3.79
CA ILE A 142 -0.03 4.58 -4.76
C ILE A 142 -0.86 3.82 -5.81
N GLU A 143 -0.36 2.71 -6.32
CA GLU A 143 -0.92 2.03 -7.50
C GLU A 143 -1.91 0.92 -7.16
N ARG A 144 -1.89 0.36 -5.94
CA ARG A 144 -2.83 -0.71 -5.59
C ARG A 144 -4.26 -0.18 -5.51
N PRO A 145 -5.23 -0.87 -6.16
CA PRO A 145 -6.63 -0.48 -6.11
C PRO A 145 -7.13 -0.33 -4.68
N GLY A 146 -7.68 0.84 -4.36
CA GLY A 146 -8.35 1.09 -3.09
C GLY A 146 -7.44 1.24 -1.85
N LEU A 147 -6.14 0.90 -1.94
CA LEU A 147 -5.25 0.93 -0.78
C LEU A 147 -5.05 2.35 -0.23
N LEU A 148 -4.52 3.28 -1.03
CA LEU A 148 -4.33 4.67 -0.59
C LEU A 148 -5.64 5.31 -0.06
N PRO A 149 -6.78 5.26 -0.79
CA PRO A 149 -8.05 5.79 -0.28
C PRO A 149 -8.50 5.16 1.04
N SER A 150 -8.21 3.87 1.25
CA SER A 150 -8.54 3.20 2.51
C SER A 150 -7.66 3.67 3.68
N LEU A 151 -6.38 3.96 3.43
CA LEU A 151 -5.46 4.54 4.42
C LEU A 151 -5.85 5.97 4.80
N GLU A 152 -6.26 6.78 3.82
CA GLU A 152 -6.75 8.14 4.06
C GLU A 152 -8.01 8.11 4.96
N ARG A 153 -8.95 7.20 4.68
CA ARG A 153 -10.20 7.05 5.46
C ARG A 153 -10.03 6.50 6.86
N ALA A 154 -8.98 5.71 7.13
CA ALA A 154 -8.72 5.19 8.48
C ALA A 154 -8.67 6.32 9.54
N SER A 155 -8.35 7.56 9.15
CA SER A 155 -8.38 8.73 10.04
C SER A 155 -9.78 9.16 10.51
N GLY A 156 -10.85 8.92 9.73
CA GLY A 156 -12.11 9.66 9.80
C GLY A 156 -12.97 9.46 11.06
N ALA A 157 -12.73 8.42 11.86
CA ALA A 157 -13.53 8.10 13.03
C ALA A 157 -12.89 8.53 14.36
N ARG A 158 -12.33 9.75 14.46
CA ARG A 158 -11.75 10.25 15.72
C ARG A 158 -12.63 11.32 16.36
N LEU A 159 -13.04 11.04 17.61
CA LEU A 159 -13.57 12.04 18.56
C LEU A 159 -12.44 12.90 19.16
N PHE A 160 -11.19 12.40 19.17
CA PHE A 160 -10.02 13.07 19.73
C PHE A 160 -8.79 12.88 18.84
N GLY A 161 -7.94 13.91 18.76
CA GLY A 161 -6.71 13.94 17.97
C GLY A 161 -6.67 15.10 16.97
N PRO A 162 -5.52 15.33 16.32
CA PRO A 162 -5.42 16.32 15.25
C PRO A 162 -6.41 16.02 14.11
N PRO A 163 -6.95 17.06 13.45
CA PRO A 163 -7.85 16.86 12.31
C PRO A 163 -7.14 16.13 11.17
N HIS A 164 -7.92 15.42 10.36
CA HIS A 164 -7.43 14.85 9.12
C HIS A 164 -6.81 15.95 8.24
N LYS A 165 -5.63 15.66 7.67
CA LYS A 165 -4.93 16.57 6.77
C LYS A 165 -4.90 15.94 5.38
N GLU A 166 -5.65 16.53 4.46
CA GLU A 166 -5.72 16.10 3.06
C GLU A 166 -4.33 16.10 2.41
N GLY A 167 -4.00 15.03 1.68
CA GLY A 167 -2.68 14.86 1.07
C GLY A 167 -1.61 14.26 2.00
N TRP A 168 -1.97 13.88 3.23
CA TRP A 168 -1.03 13.33 4.22
C TRP A 168 -1.53 12.00 4.80
N LEU A 169 -0.57 11.11 5.05
CA LEU A 169 -0.74 9.90 5.86
C LEU A 169 -0.09 10.12 7.22
N SER A 170 -0.76 9.76 8.31
CA SER A 170 -0.14 9.72 9.63
C SER A 170 0.24 8.31 10.05
N ASN A 171 1.21 8.15 10.95
CA ASN A 171 1.51 6.86 11.58
C ASN A 171 0.25 6.22 12.19
N LYS A 172 -0.61 7.06 12.77
CA LYS A 172 -1.89 6.67 13.37
C LYS A 172 -2.92 6.18 12.35
N ASN A 173 -2.88 6.65 11.09
CA ASN A 173 -3.68 6.09 10.00
C ASN A 173 -3.29 4.64 9.74
N LEU A 174 -1.97 4.37 9.68
CA LEU A 174 -1.44 3.04 9.34
C LEU A 174 -1.74 2.01 10.44
N GLU A 175 -1.52 2.39 11.70
CA GLU A 175 -1.85 1.57 12.88
C GLU A 175 -3.32 1.13 12.84
N ARG A 176 -4.24 2.10 12.71
CA ARG A 176 -5.67 1.80 12.71
C ARG A 176 -6.13 1.04 11.48
N TRP A 177 -5.59 1.35 10.30
CA TRP A 177 -5.93 0.60 9.10
C TRP A 177 -5.62 -0.89 9.29
N ARG A 178 -4.48 -1.22 9.92
CA ARG A 178 -4.12 -2.61 10.25
C ARG A 178 -5.11 -3.24 11.23
N GLU A 179 -5.45 -2.54 12.31
CA GLU A 179 -6.47 -3.01 13.27
C GLU A 179 -7.81 -3.33 12.57
N GLN A 180 -8.23 -2.48 11.62
CA GLN A 180 -9.45 -2.69 10.84
C GLN A 180 -9.33 -3.83 9.82
N ASP A 181 -8.15 -4.03 9.22
CA ASP A 181 -7.87 -5.15 8.31
C ASP A 181 -7.90 -6.50 9.06
N ASP A 182 -7.25 -6.56 10.23
CA ASP A 182 -7.21 -7.75 11.08
C ASP A 182 -8.61 -8.11 11.61
N ALA A 183 -9.39 -7.11 12.05
CA ALA A 183 -10.78 -7.30 12.48
C ALA A 183 -11.70 -7.80 11.36
N ARG A 184 -11.43 -7.44 10.11
CA ARG A 184 -12.20 -7.92 8.94
C ARG A 184 -11.86 -9.37 8.60
N LYS A 185 -10.58 -9.76 8.69
CA LYS A 185 -10.12 -11.12 8.39
C LYS A 185 -10.50 -12.15 9.46
N THR A 186 -10.92 -11.69 10.64
CA THR A 186 -11.35 -12.53 11.76
C THR A 186 -12.88 -12.67 11.88
N ARG A 187 -13.64 -11.97 11.03
CA ARG A 187 -15.10 -12.13 10.88
C ARG A 187 -15.44 -13.23 9.89
#